data_AF-A0A9P5S8S5-F1
#
_entry.id   AF-A0A9P5S8S5-F1
#
_cell.length_a   1.000
_cell.length_b   1.000
_cell.length_c   1.000
_cell.angle_alpha   90.00
_cell.angle_beta   90.00
_cell.angle_gamma   90.00
#
_symmetry.space_group_name_H-M   'P 1'
#
loop_
_entity.id
_entity.type
_entity.pdbx_description
1 polymer ?
#
loop_
_entity_poly.entity_id
_entity_poly.type
_entity_poly.pdbx_seq_one_letter_code
_entity_poly.pdbx_strand_id
1 'polypeptide(L)'
;MLQRVDLISIALPLLLLLPIIHAQLPYAPVPSWGPAFDAIEGKALYVQGGQLTRDFNFGIISQTFSIDLSKPWDVVAPLYSKMPDEIPGLQHPSAVTTT
;
A
#
# COMPACT_ATOMS: atom_id res chain seq x y z
N MET A 1 53.42 16.88 19.44
CA MET A 1 53.05 15.55 18.92
C MET A 1 51.62 15.65 18.40
N LEU A 2 51.40 15.65 17.08
CA LEU A 2 50.05 15.66 16.49
C LEU A 2 49.51 14.23 16.45
N GLN A 3 48.36 14.01 17.10
CA GLN A 3 47.66 12.74 17.14
C GLN A 3 47.03 12.48 15.77
N ARG A 4 47.52 11.48 15.02
CA ARG A 4 46.89 11.01 13.78
C ARG A 4 45.56 10.37 14.17
N VAL A 5 44.47 11.08 13.95
CA VAL A 5 43.13 10.50 14.06
C VAL A 5 42.95 9.59 12.87
N ASP A 6 42.93 8.28 13.10
CA ASP A 6 42.69 7.29 12.07
C ASP A 6 41.29 7.54 11.48
N LEU A 7 41.26 8.04 10.24
CA LEU A 7 40.04 8.38 9.48
C LEU A 7 39.02 7.22 9.45
N ILE A 8 39.51 5.99 9.60
CA ILE A 8 38.73 4.76 9.67
C ILE A 8 37.80 4.74 10.90
N SER A 9 38.24 5.26 12.04
CA SER A 9 37.48 5.27 13.30
C SER A 9 36.29 6.25 13.27
N ILE A 10 36.32 7.24 12.37
CA ILE A 10 35.21 8.19 12.16
C ILE A 10 34.23 7.67 11.11
N ALA A 11 34.71 6.96 10.09
CA ALA A 11 33.87 6.47 8.99
C ALA A 11 32.88 5.36 9.41
N LEU A 12 33.28 4.49 10.33
CA LEU A 12 32.46 3.35 10.78
C LEU A 12 31.14 3.74 11.49
N PRO A 13 31.11 4.67 12.47
CA PRO A 13 29.85 5.09 13.08
C PRO A 13 28.94 5.86 12.11
N LEU A 14 29.51 6.54 11.10
CA LEU A 14 28.74 7.28 10.09
C LEU A 14 27.97 6.34 9.14
N LEU A 15 28.52 5.16 8.84
CA LEU A 15 27.83 4.14 8.05
C LEU A 15 26.67 3.46 8.80
N LEU A 16 26.74 3.40 10.13
CA LEU A 16 25.65 2.87 10.97
C LEU A 16 24.46 3.83 11.12
N LEU A 17 24.65 5.10 10.75
CA LEU A 17 23.60 6.13 10.76
C LEU A 17 22.82 6.18 9.43
N LEU A 18 23.16 5.35 8.44
CA LEU A 18 22.35 5.23 7.24
C LEU A 18 20.96 4.69 7.64
N PRO A 19 19.88 5.46 7.44
CA PRO A 19 18.55 4.96 7.73
C PRO A 19 18.32 3.77 6.81
N ILE A 20 18.14 2.59 7.42
CA ILE A 20 17.59 1.43 6.72
C ILE A 20 16.14 1.79 6.44
N ILE A 21 15.91 2.56 5.38
CA ILE A 21 14.60 2.79 4.82
C ILE A 21 14.18 1.44 4.28
N HIS A 22 13.36 0.72 5.05
CA HIS A 22 12.61 -0.41 4.54
C HIS A 22 11.63 0.19 3.53
N ALA A 23 12.08 0.33 2.28
CA ALA A 23 11.20 0.66 1.18
C ALA A 23 10.15 -0.46 1.15
N GLN A 24 8.97 -0.18 1.72
CA GLN A 24 7.86 -1.09 1.63
C GLN A 24 7.62 -1.31 0.14
N LEU A 25 7.71 -2.58 -0.27
CA LEU A 25 7.41 -2.93 -1.65
C LEU A 25 6.01 -2.40 -1.97
N PRO A 26 5.84 -1.77 -3.15
CA PRO A 26 4.54 -1.52 -3.75
C PRO A 26 3.51 -2.59 -3.42
N TYR A 27 2.39 -2.20 -2.81
CA TYR A 27 1.26 -3.10 -2.77
C TYR A 27 0.72 -3.32 -4.18
N ALA A 28 0.55 -4.58 -4.58
CA ALA A 28 -0.05 -4.97 -5.84
C ALA A 28 -1.33 -5.77 -5.54
N PRO A 29 -2.53 -5.22 -5.86
CA PRO A 29 -3.78 -5.93 -5.63
C PRO A 29 -3.88 -7.16 -6.54
N VAL A 30 -4.60 -8.18 -6.05
CA VAL A 30 -4.84 -9.39 -6.84
C VAL A 30 -6.00 -9.13 -7.79
N PRO A 31 -5.85 -9.39 -9.11
CA PRO A 31 -6.96 -9.26 -10.05
C PRO A 31 -8.16 -10.12 -9.62
N SER A 32 -9.33 -9.49 -9.53
CA SER A 32 -10.55 -10.13 -9.02
C SER A 32 -11.80 -9.59 -9.68
N TRP A 33 -12.86 -10.39 -9.64
CA TRP A 33 -14.17 -10.05 -10.21
C TRP A 33 -15.17 -9.65 -9.13
N GLY A 34 -16.06 -8.72 -9.48
CA GLY A 34 -17.14 -8.24 -8.59
C GLY A 34 -16.68 -7.71 -7.23
N PRO A 35 -15.59 -6.92 -7.12
CA PRO A 35 -15.28 -6.26 -5.86
C PRO A 35 -16.34 -5.20 -5.53
N ALA A 36 -16.55 -4.93 -4.25
CA ALA A 36 -17.25 -3.73 -3.81
C ALA A 36 -16.33 -2.52 -3.94
N PHE A 37 -16.88 -1.34 -4.24
CA PHE A 37 -16.11 -0.12 -4.34
C PHE A 37 -16.88 1.09 -3.83
N ASP A 38 -16.15 2.02 -3.21
CA ASP A 38 -16.65 3.33 -2.77
C ASP A 38 -15.69 4.40 -3.29
N ALA A 39 -16.23 5.48 -3.86
CA ALA A 39 -15.43 6.55 -4.43
C ALA A 39 -15.61 7.85 -3.64
N ILE A 40 -14.49 8.50 -3.32
CA ILE A 40 -14.44 9.91 -2.92
C ILE A 40 -13.82 10.69 -4.08
N GLU A 41 -14.66 11.47 -4.76
CA GLU A 41 -14.27 12.22 -5.96
C GLU A 41 -13.00 13.06 -5.73
N GLY A 42 -12.05 12.95 -6.66
CA GLY A 42 -10.78 13.67 -6.62
C GLY A 42 -9.82 13.26 -5.51
N LYS A 43 -10.15 12.25 -4.70
CA LYS A 43 -9.31 11.78 -3.58
C LYS A 43 -8.94 10.31 -3.72
N ALA A 44 -9.92 9.41 -3.64
CA ALA A 44 -9.63 7.98 -3.57
C ALA A 44 -10.77 7.09 -4.08
N LEU A 45 -10.42 5.93 -4.63
CA LEU A 45 -11.34 4.81 -4.86
C LEU A 45 -10.98 3.67 -3.90
N TYR A 46 -11.87 3.33 -3.00
CA TYR A 46 -11.75 2.18 -2.12
C TYR A 46 -12.27 0.93 -2.82
N VAL A 47 -11.54 -0.18 -2.71
CA VAL A 47 -11.87 -1.45 -3.35
C VAL A 47 -11.78 -2.56 -2.30
N GLN A 48 -12.82 -3.39 -2.22
CA GLN A 48 -12.94 -4.46 -1.23
C GLN A 48 -13.35 -5.79 -1.86
N GLY A 49 -12.68 -6.84 -1.42
CA GLY A 49 -12.98 -8.23 -1.73
C GLY A 49 -12.83 -8.55 -3.21
N GLY A 50 -13.77 -9.37 -3.68
CA GLY A 50 -13.81 -9.88 -5.04
C GLY A 50 -13.70 -11.40 -5.07
N GLN A 51 -13.79 -11.93 -6.28
CA GLN A 51 -13.75 -13.35 -6.57
C GLN A 51 -12.58 -13.64 -7.50
N LEU A 52 -11.79 -14.66 -7.16
CA LEU A 52 -10.83 -15.23 -8.07
C LEU A 52 -11.56 -16.16 -9.04
N THR A 53 -11.30 -15.98 -10.33
CA THR A 53 -11.66 -16.97 -11.34
C THR A 53 -10.41 -17.74 -11.68
N ARG A 54 -10.21 -18.89 -11.02
CA ARG A 54 -9.24 -19.88 -11.49
C ARG A 54 -10.02 -21.16 -11.74
N ASP A 55 -10.10 -21.54 -13.01
CA ASP A 55 -10.57 -22.87 -13.43
C ASP A 55 -11.95 -23.26 -12.87
N PHE A 56 -12.95 -22.36 -12.99
CA PHE A 56 -14.34 -22.57 -12.56
C PHE A 56 -14.58 -22.75 -11.05
N ASN A 57 -13.54 -22.66 -10.22
CA ASN A 57 -13.68 -22.59 -8.77
C ASN A 57 -13.73 -21.12 -8.33
N PHE A 58 -14.88 -20.72 -7.77
CA PHE A 58 -15.06 -19.38 -7.19
C PHE A 58 -14.43 -19.34 -5.80
N GLY A 59 -13.25 -18.71 -5.70
CA GLY A 59 -12.63 -18.38 -4.41
C GLY A 59 -12.94 -16.95 -4.03
N ILE A 60 -13.62 -16.74 -2.89
CA ILE A 60 -13.76 -15.39 -2.32
C ILE A 60 -12.39 -14.98 -1.76
N ILE A 61 -11.93 -13.79 -2.13
CA ILE A 61 -10.73 -13.20 -1.53
C ILE A 61 -11.12 -12.09 -0.57
N SER A 62 -10.35 -12.01 0.51
CA SER A 62 -10.33 -10.83 1.37
C SER A 62 -9.12 -9.99 0.94
N GLN A 63 -9.39 -8.89 0.25
CA GLN A 63 -8.41 -7.84 -0.02
C GLN A 63 -9.11 -6.49 0.15
N THR A 64 -8.45 -5.53 0.78
CA THR A 64 -8.95 -4.15 0.85
C THR A 64 -7.82 -3.20 0.51
N PHE A 65 -8.06 -2.27 -0.39
CA PHE A 65 -7.08 -1.26 -0.80
C PHE A 65 -7.76 0.01 -1.28
N SER A 66 -6.98 1.09 -1.38
CA SER A 66 -7.40 2.35 -2.00
C SER A 66 -6.54 2.68 -3.20
N ILE A 67 -7.12 3.39 -4.17
CA ILE A 67 -6.46 3.98 -5.32
C ILE A 67 -6.47 5.50 -5.13
N ASP A 68 -5.31 6.16 -5.13
CA ASP A 68 -5.22 7.62 -5.06
C ASP A 68 -5.66 8.25 -6.40
N LEU A 69 -6.80 8.95 -6.39
CA LEU A 69 -7.38 9.62 -7.56
C LEU A 69 -6.89 11.07 -7.71
N SER A 70 -6.14 11.61 -6.74
CA SER A 70 -5.54 12.94 -6.83
C SER A 70 -4.31 12.98 -7.74
N LYS A 71 -3.80 11.81 -8.12
CA LYS A 71 -2.65 11.64 -9.01
C LYS A 71 -3.12 11.29 -10.42
N PRO A 72 -2.36 11.71 -11.44
CA PRO A 72 -2.65 11.29 -12.81
C PRO A 72 -2.33 9.80 -12.99
N TRP A 73 -2.88 9.18 -14.04
CA TRP A 73 -2.76 7.75 -14.30
C TRP A 73 -1.37 7.30 -14.78
N ASP A 74 -0.50 8.24 -15.16
CA ASP A 74 0.82 8.03 -15.74
C ASP A 74 1.96 8.09 -14.70
N VAL A 75 1.68 7.73 -13.45
CA VAL A 75 2.68 7.72 -12.38
C VAL A 75 3.64 6.53 -12.45
N VAL A 76 4.90 6.77 -12.08
CA VAL A 76 5.96 5.73 -11.98
C VAL A 76 5.78 4.87 -10.71
N ALA A 77 5.07 5.37 -9.71
CA ALA A 77 4.80 4.69 -8.44
C ALA A 77 3.37 4.11 -8.42
N PRO A 78 3.11 3.08 -7.59
CA PRO A 78 1.79 2.45 -7.50
C PRO A 78 0.79 3.42 -6.87
N LEU A 79 -0.41 3.50 -7.46
CA LEU A 79 -1.54 4.25 -6.89
C LEU A 79 -2.24 3.48 -5.76
N TYR A 80 -1.82 2.25 -5.48
CA TYR A 80 -2.47 1.35 -4.54
C TYR A 80 -1.88 1.45 -3.13
N SER A 81 -2.75 1.65 -2.15
CA SER A 81 -2.40 1.54 -0.73
C SER A 81 -3.16 0.40 -0.07
N LYS A 82 -2.44 -0.54 0.53
CA LYS A 82 -3.04 -1.66 1.27
C LYS A 82 -3.79 -1.12 2.49
N MET A 83 -5.01 -1.60 2.68
CA MET A 83 -5.82 -1.33 3.86
C MET A 83 -6.01 -2.63 4.66
N PRO A 84 -6.44 -2.54 5.93
CA PRO A 84 -6.84 -3.71 6.69
C PRO A 84 -7.89 -4.50 5.94
N ASP A 85 -7.67 -5.81 5.84
CA ASP A 85 -8.62 -6.70 5.19
C ASP A 85 -9.87 -6.84 6.05
N GLU A 86 -11.00 -6.44 5.50
CA GLU A 86 -12.30 -6.61 6.16
C GLU A 86 -12.88 -8.00 5.87
N ILE A 87 -13.70 -8.48 6.81
CA ILE A 87 -14.40 -9.76 6.68
C ILE A 87 -15.39 -9.63 5.51
N PRO A 88 -15.29 -10.49 4.48
CA PRO A 88 -16.20 -10.44 3.33
C PRO A 88 -17.67 -10.47 3.78
N GLY A 89 -18.46 -9.48 3.33
CA GLY A 89 -19.91 -9.43 3.58
C GLY A 89 -20.35 -8.57 4.77
N LEU A 90 -19.45 -7.97 5.54
CA LEU A 90 -19.83 -6.86 6.43
C LEU A 90 -19.99 -5.59 5.58
N GLN A 91 -21.20 -5.01 5.62
CA GLN A 91 -21.50 -3.74 4.98
C GLN A 91 -20.53 -2.67 5.50
N HIS A 92 -19.97 -1.89 4.57
CA HIS A 92 -19.05 -0.78 4.84
C HIS A 92 -19.53 0.06 6.05
N PRO A 93 -18.67 0.39 7.02
CA PRO A 93 -18.89 1.60 7.78
C PRO A 93 -18.76 2.76 6.78
N SER A 94 -19.89 3.42 6.51
CA SER A 94 -20.03 4.52 5.57
C SER A 94 -18.81 5.44 5.63
N ALA A 95 -17.92 5.35 4.63
CA ALA A 95 -16.79 6.27 4.46
C ALA A 95 -17.27 7.73 4.22
N VAL A 96 -18.58 7.94 4.19
CA VAL A 96 -19.29 9.21 4.11
C VAL A 96 -20.15 9.40 5.37
N THR A 97 -19.52 9.51 6.55
CA THR A 97 -20.17 10.15 7.71
C THR A 97 -19.25 11.22 8.28
N THR A 98 -18.88 12.19 7.45
CA THR A 98 -18.44 13.50 7.94
C THR A 98 -19.65 14.40 8.01
N THR A 99 -20.27 14.47 9.20
CA THR A 99 -21.00 15.67 9.66
C THR A 99 -20.03 16.77 10.00
#